data_AF-A0A8T6LSS5-F1
#
_entry.id   AF-A0A8T6LSS5-F1
#
_cell.length_a   1.000
_cell.length_b   1.000
_cell.length_c   1.000
_cell.angle_alpha   90.00
_cell.angle_beta   90.00
_cell.angle_gamma   90.00
#
_symmetry.space_group_name_H-M   'P 1'
#
loop_
_entity.id
_entity.type
_entity.pdbx_description
1 polymer ?
#
loop_
_entity_poly.entity_id
_entity_poly.type
_entity_poly.pdbx_seq_one_letter_code
_entity_poly.pdbx_strand_id
1 'polypeptide(L)'
;MGRILNSPMNHKTPFGPLNSLPEVEQIRIDAVKRALQWCETILAHTLWTPISVGENISLQRTIHGQTIEIFPLEAAFMDLGMKSRFSLDHLPINLNNSNACVRPIHSHSRPLHTDMVASMMLLLGSAEFNPVAVPKTLRTILTREQMALLPPSPPPRERFIPGQPSTSGREFIPESRILGFIRQNPNTIFSIQFEKRNGTLRNMIARLGVWKGQGGDESNSRPGAVVSYDPSDYNLKTVFDMQIRQYRNIATDRVTKIAIGGQTDSTASAQ
;
A
#
# COMPACT_ATOMS: atom_id res chain seq x y z
N MET A 1 -52.44 -2.57 12.56
CA MET A 1 -51.50 -1.95 11.61
C MET A 1 -50.52 -2.99 11.15
N GLY A 2 -50.75 -3.59 9.98
CA GLY A 2 -49.84 -4.59 9.41
C GLY A 2 -48.55 -3.92 8.95
N ARG A 3 -47.40 -4.42 9.42
CA ARG A 3 -46.10 -4.07 8.84
C ARG A 3 -46.09 -4.61 7.41
N ILE A 4 -46.01 -3.72 6.42
CA ILE A 4 -45.67 -4.09 5.05
C ILE A 4 -44.24 -4.61 5.12
N LEU A 5 -44.07 -5.93 5.10
CA LEU A 5 -42.77 -6.56 4.87
C LEU A 5 -42.43 -6.26 3.42
N ASN A 6 -41.55 -5.27 3.20
CA ASN A 6 -40.99 -5.03 1.88
C ASN A 6 -40.22 -6.29 1.46
N SER A 7 -40.72 -7.00 0.45
CA SER A 7 -40.08 -8.21 -0.07
C SER A 7 -38.65 -7.92 -0.55
N PRO A 8 -37.70 -8.85 -0.35
CA PRO A 8 -36.35 -8.70 -0.84
C PRO A 8 -36.34 -8.53 -2.37
N MET A 9 -35.54 -7.60 -2.87
CA MET A 9 -35.34 -7.41 -4.31
C MET A 9 -34.31 -8.43 -4.81
N ASN A 10 -34.68 -9.23 -5.80
CA ASN A 10 -33.83 -10.26 -6.37
C ASN A 10 -33.08 -9.71 -7.60
N HIS A 11 -31.75 -9.68 -7.52
CA HIS A 11 -30.87 -9.30 -8.62
C HIS A 11 -30.16 -10.53 -9.16
N LYS A 12 -30.32 -10.83 -10.44
CA LYS A 12 -29.53 -11.88 -11.10
C LYS A 12 -28.07 -11.41 -11.25
N THR A 13 -27.13 -12.25 -10.84
CA THR A 13 -25.69 -12.00 -11.01
C THR A 13 -25.01 -13.23 -11.60
N PRO A 14 -23.81 -13.09 -12.18
CA PRO A 14 -23.06 -14.22 -12.73
C PRO A 14 -22.72 -15.32 -11.71
N PHE A 15 -22.77 -15.02 -10.41
CA PHE A 15 -22.36 -15.93 -9.34
C PHE A 15 -23.51 -16.47 -8.49
N GLY A 16 -24.75 -16.17 -8.86
CA GLY A 16 -25.97 -16.58 -8.16
C GLY A 16 -26.92 -15.41 -7.85
N PRO A 17 -28.06 -15.67 -7.20
CA PRO A 17 -29.05 -14.65 -6.88
C PRO A 17 -28.56 -13.75 -5.73
N LEU A 18 -28.61 -12.43 -5.95
CA LEU A 18 -28.33 -11.42 -4.94
C LEU A 18 -29.65 -10.83 -4.44
N ASN A 19 -30.11 -11.32 -3.29
CA ASN A 19 -31.34 -10.84 -2.65
C ASN A 19 -30.99 -9.68 -1.71
N SER A 20 -31.17 -8.43 -2.15
CA SER A 20 -30.85 -7.25 -1.34
C SER A 20 -31.99 -6.88 -0.40
N LEU A 21 -31.65 -6.43 0.82
CA LEU A 21 -32.61 -5.84 1.74
C LEU A 21 -33.12 -4.47 1.22
N PRO A 22 -34.39 -4.10 1.49
CA PRO A 22 -34.98 -2.84 1.02
C PRO A 22 -34.28 -1.57 1.54
N GLU A 23 -33.55 -1.68 2.65
CA GLU A 23 -32.87 -0.58 3.34
C GLU A 23 -31.52 -0.23 2.72
N VAL A 24 -31.02 -1.04 1.79
CA VAL A 24 -29.74 -0.82 1.13
C VAL A 24 -29.89 0.22 0.02
N GLU A 25 -29.07 1.28 0.08
CA GLU A 25 -29.03 2.30 -0.95
C GLU A 25 -28.71 1.72 -2.34
N GLN A 26 -29.46 2.14 -3.36
CA GLN A 26 -29.28 1.66 -4.75
C GLN A 26 -27.85 1.87 -5.27
N ILE A 27 -27.20 2.98 -4.90
CA ILE A 27 -25.81 3.28 -5.29
C ILE A 27 -24.85 2.18 -4.83
N ARG A 28 -25.07 1.63 -3.63
CA ARG A 28 -24.26 0.54 -3.06
C ARG A 28 -24.54 -0.78 -3.78
N ILE A 29 -25.80 -1.07 -4.09
CA ILE A 29 -26.20 -2.24 -4.89
C ILE A 29 -25.53 -2.18 -6.27
N ASP A 30 -25.56 -1.03 -6.94
CA ASP A 30 -24.96 -0.85 -8.26
C ASP A 30 -23.44 -1.01 -8.23
N ALA A 31 -22.78 -0.54 -7.15
CA ALA A 31 -21.34 -0.75 -6.96
C ALA A 31 -20.99 -2.24 -6.84
N VAL A 32 -21.73 -2.99 -6.00
CA VAL A 32 -21.55 -4.44 -5.84
C VAL A 32 -21.80 -5.17 -7.16
N LYS A 33 -22.86 -4.81 -7.92
CA LYS A 33 -23.14 -5.41 -9.23
C LYS A 33 -22.01 -5.17 -10.23
N ARG A 34 -21.46 -3.95 -10.27
CA ARG A 34 -20.29 -3.64 -11.13
C ARG A 34 -19.07 -4.50 -10.74
N ALA A 35 -18.81 -4.67 -9.44
CA ALA A 35 -17.70 -5.49 -8.97
C ALA A 35 -17.89 -6.99 -9.30
N LEU A 36 -19.10 -7.52 -9.18
CA LEU A 36 -19.42 -8.88 -9.64
C LEU A 36 -19.27 -9.01 -11.16
N GLN A 37 -19.74 -8.04 -11.94
CA GLN A 37 -19.52 -8.06 -13.39
C GLN A 37 -18.03 -8.05 -13.74
N TRP A 38 -17.22 -7.32 -12.99
CA TRP A 38 -15.77 -7.33 -13.16
C TRP A 38 -15.15 -8.69 -12.84
N CYS A 39 -15.61 -9.37 -11.78
CA CYS A 39 -15.20 -10.73 -11.47
C CYS A 39 -15.51 -11.69 -12.64
N GLU A 40 -16.68 -11.58 -13.28
CA GLU A 40 -17.03 -12.39 -14.46
C GLU A 40 -16.09 -12.11 -15.63
N THR A 41 -15.78 -10.83 -15.90
CA THR A 41 -14.81 -10.46 -16.94
C THR A 41 -13.41 -11.03 -16.66
N ILE A 42 -12.96 -11.00 -15.41
CA ILE A 42 -11.67 -11.58 -15.01
C ILE A 42 -11.69 -13.10 -15.19
N LEU A 43 -12.78 -13.76 -14.80
CA LEU A 43 -12.93 -15.21 -14.90
C LEU A 43 -12.69 -15.70 -16.33
N ALA A 44 -13.19 -14.98 -17.34
CA ALA A 44 -13.02 -15.33 -18.75
C ALA A 44 -11.55 -15.41 -19.23
N HIS A 45 -10.62 -14.79 -18.50
CA HIS A 45 -9.20 -14.69 -18.89
C HIS A 45 -8.25 -15.24 -17.82
N THR A 46 -8.74 -16.12 -16.95
CA THR A 46 -7.93 -16.68 -15.85
C THR A 46 -8.09 -18.20 -15.73
N LEU A 47 -7.26 -18.81 -14.90
CA LEU A 47 -7.28 -20.25 -14.61
C LEU A 47 -8.19 -20.64 -13.46
N TRP A 48 -9.07 -19.74 -13.04
CA TRP A 48 -10.08 -20.06 -12.04
C TRP A 48 -11.14 -20.98 -12.65
N THR A 49 -11.48 -22.03 -11.93
CA THR A 49 -12.53 -22.98 -12.33
C THR A 49 -13.79 -22.68 -11.50
N PRO A 50 -14.93 -22.38 -12.13
CA PRO A 50 -16.18 -22.18 -11.40
C PRO A 50 -16.70 -23.52 -10.85
N ILE A 51 -17.11 -23.51 -9.59
CA ILE A 51 -17.72 -24.64 -8.90
C ILE A 51 -19.13 -24.24 -8.46
N SER A 52 -20.12 -25.01 -8.89
CA SER A 52 -21.51 -24.80 -8.48
C SER A 52 -21.76 -25.40 -7.09
N VAL A 53 -22.27 -24.58 -6.18
CA VAL A 53 -22.68 -24.97 -4.83
C VAL A 53 -24.14 -24.52 -4.64
N GLY A 54 -25.08 -25.42 -4.94
CA GLY A 54 -26.49 -25.04 -5.05
C GLY A 54 -26.71 -24.06 -6.21
N GLU A 55 -27.35 -22.91 -5.94
CA GLU A 55 -27.54 -21.83 -6.92
C GLU A 55 -26.35 -20.84 -6.99
N ASN A 56 -25.32 -21.04 -6.16
CA ASN A 56 -24.20 -20.14 -6.05
C ASN A 56 -22.97 -20.70 -6.78
N ILE A 57 -22.10 -19.80 -7.24
CA ILE A 57 -20.84 -20.16 -7.87
C ILE A 57 -19.68 -19.68 -6.99
N SER A 58 -18.84 -20.62 -6.56
CA SER A 58 -17.50 -20.33 -6.05
C SER A 58 -16.47 -20.51 -7.16
N LEU A 59 -15.29 -19.93 -6.98
CA LEU A 59 -14.19 -20.08 -7.92
C LEU A 59 -13.04 -20.79 -7.23
N GLN A 60 -12.56 -21.87 -7.83
CA GLN A 60 -11.48 -22.69 -7.30
C GLN A 60 -10.26 -22.63 -8.21
N ARG A 61 -9.08 -22.63 -7.60
CA ARG A 61 -7.81 -22.79 -8.31
C ARG A 61 -6.84 -23.60 -7.46
N THR A 62 -6.11 -24.51 -8.11
CA THR A 62 -4.99 -25.21 -7.49
C THR A 62 -3.68 -24.55 -7.90
N ILE A 63 -2.90 -24.14 -6.91
CA ILE A 63 -1.57 -23.54 -7.08
C ILE A 63 -0.58 -24.38 -6.28
N HIS A 64 0.32 -25.07 -6.97
CA HIS A 64 1.35 -25.92 -6.35
C HIS A 64 0.81 -26.90 -5.29
N GLY A 65 -0.30 -27.59 -5.62
CA GLY A 65 -0.94 -28.56 -4.73
C GLY A 65 -1.75 -27.95 -3.58
N GLN A 66 -1.80 -26.63 -3.46
CA GLN A 66 -2.70 -25.94 -2.53
C GLN A 66 -3.97 -25.54 -3.26
N THR A 67 -5.13 -25.85 -2.68
CA THR A 67 -6.42 -25.48 -3.25
C THR A 67 -6.90 -24.18 -2.65
N ILE A 68 -7.15 -23.20 -3.49
CA ILE A 68 -7.69 -21.90 -3.13
C ILE A 68 -9.11 -21.82 -3.67
N GLU A 69 -10.05 -21.42 -2.83
CA GLU A 69 -11.44 -21.21 -3.23
C GLU A 69 -11.92 -19.84 -2.76
N ILE A 70 -12.55 -19.06 -3.64
CA ILE A 70 -13.04 -17.72 -3.34
C ILE A 70 -14.53 -17.64 -3.68
N PHE A 71 -15.25 -16.74 -2.99
CA PHE A 71 -16.71 -16.67 -3.05
C PHE A 71 -17.18 -15.25 -3.39
N PRO A 72 -17.29 -14.89 -4.68
CA PRO A 72 -17.73 -13.56 -5.10
C PRO A 72 -19.09 -13.15 -4.53
N LEU A 73 -20.06 -14.07 -4.48
CA LEU A 73 -21.39 -13.77 -3.97
C LEU A 73 -21.41 -13.58 -2.44
N GLU A 74 -20.59 -14.31 -1.69
CA GLU A 74 -20.43 -14.08 -0.24
C GLU A 74 -19.84 -12.70 0.01
N ALA A 75 -18.88 -12.27 -0.79
CA ALA A 75 -18.32 -10.92 -0.70
C ALA A 75 -19.39 -9.86 -0.95
N ALA A 76 -20.27 -10.08 -1.92
CA ALA A 76 -21.41 -9.19 -2.18
C ALA A 76 -22.35 -9.13 -0.97
N PHE A 77 -22.65 -10.26 -0.32
CA PHE A 77 -23.47 -10.28 0.89
C PHE A 77 -22.84 -9.45 2.01
N MET A 78 -21.54 -9.60 2.24
CA MET A 78 -20.80 -8.81 3.22
C MET A 78 -20.82 -7.32 2.89
N ASP A 79 -20.63 -6.97 1.62
CA ASP A 79 -20.68 -5.59 1.14
C ASP A 79 -22.05 -4.95 1.25
N LEU A 80 -23.12 -5.74 1.34
CA LEU A 80 -24.49 -5.24 1.58
C LEU A 80 -24.90 -5.32 3.06
N GLY A 81 -24.00 -5.74 3.96
CA GLY A 81 -24.29 -5.90 5.39
C GLY A 81 -25.19 -7.10 5.70
N MET A 82 -25.27 -8.07 4.80
CA MET A 82 -26.07 -9.28 4.95
C MET A 82 -25.26 -10.38 5.65
N LYS A 83 -25.97 -11.38 6.17
CA LYS A 83 -25.34 -12.52 6.84
C LYS A 83 -24.49 -13.32 5.84
N SER A 84 -23.20 -13.46 6.15
CA SER A 84 -22.28 -14.34 5.44
C SER A 84 -21.80 -15.44 6.38
N ARG A 85 -21.31 -16.55 5.81
CA ARG A 85 -20.57 -17.57 6.57
C ARG A 85 -19.14 -17.15 6.92
N PHE A 86 -18.67 -16.03 6.38
CA PHE A 86 -17.39 -15.42 6.71
C PHE A 86 -17.58 -14.25 7.69
N SER A 87 -16.55 -13.98 8.50
CA SER A 87 -16.55 -12.83 9.40
C SER A 87 -16.55 -11.51 8.61
N LEU A 88 -17.29 -10.49 9.06
CA LEU A 88 -17.50 -9.20 8.36
C LEU A 88 -16.24 -8.43 7.93
N ASP A 89 -15.08 -8.75 8.51
CA ASP A 89 -13.81 -8.08 8.23
C ASP A 89 -12.86 -8.95 7.37
N HIS A 90 -13.32 -10.13 6.95
CA HIS A 90 -12.50 -11.14 6.28
C HIS A 90 -12.90 -11.30 4.82
N LEU A 91 -11.92 -11.43 3.93
CA LEU A 91 -12.21 -11.87 2.57
C LEU A 91 -12.83 -13.29 2.61
N PRO A 92 -13.88 -13.55 1.82
CA PRO A 92 -14.45 -14.89 1.74
C PRO A 92 -13.58 -15.77 0.85
N ILE A 93 -12.61 -16.42 1.48
CA ILE A 93 -11.60 -17.28 0.86
C ILE A 93 -11.32 -18.50 1.74
N ASN A 94 -11.19 -19.66 1.10
CA ASN A 94 -10.69 -20.88 1.70
C ASN A 94 -9.31 -21.24 1.13
N LEU A 95 -8.46 -21.76 2.01
CA LEU A 95 -7.23 -22.45 1.67
C LEU A 95 -7.36 -23.90 2.16
N ASN A 96 -7.28 -24.87 1.25
CA ASN A 96 -7.46 -26.30 1.53
C ASN A 96 -8.73 -26.58 2.35
N ASN A 97 -9.87 -26.07 1.88
CA ASN A 97 -11.20 -26.21 2.51
C ASN A 97 -11.34 -25.58 3.90
N SER A 98 -10.37 -24.78 4.33
CA SER A 98 -10.40 -24.07 5.62
C SER A 98 -10.43 -22.56 5.40
N ASN A 99 -11.25 -21.84 6.18
CA ASN A 99 -11.33 -20.38 6.10
C ASN A 99 -9.92 -19.76 6.30
N ALA A 100 -9.49 -18.93 5.35
CA ALA A 100 -8.24 -18.18 5.48
C ALA A 100 -8.53 -16.77 6.04
N CYS A 101 -7.80 -16.36 7.06
CA CYS A 101 -7.93 -15.02 7.65
C CYS A 101 -7.20 -14.00 6.77
N VAL A 102 -7.94 -13.39 5.83
CA VAL A 102 -7.44 -12.29 5.01
C VAL A 102 -8.26 -11.04 5.36
N ARG A 103 -7.63 -10.07 6.03
CA ARG A 103 -8.29 -8.84 6.48
C ARG A 103 -7.51 -7.59 6.06
N PRO A 104 -8.17 -6.46 5.77
CA PRO A 104 -7.50 -5.18 5.59
C PRO A 104 -6.72 -4.77 6.85
N ILE A 105 -5.52 -4.22 6.69
CA ILE A 105 -4.70 -3.71 7.80
C ILE A 105 -5.28 -2.41 8.38
N HIS A 106 -5.97 -1.61 7.56
CA HIS A 106 -6.53 -0.32 7.97
C HIS A 106 -8.05 -0.40 8.12
N SER A 107 -8.57 0.23 9.17
CA SER A 107 -9.99 0.27 9.52
C SER A 107 -10.81 1.30 8.73
N HIS A 108 -10.17 2.31 8.13
CA HIS A 108 -10.85 3.39 7.43
C HIS A 108 -10.68 3.28 5.90
N SER A 109 -11.76 3.61 5.17
CA SER A 109 -11.92 3.45 3.71
C SER A 109 -11.54 2.06 3.19
N ARG A 110 -12.30 1.04 3.61
CA ARG A 110 -12.11 -0.32 3.10
C ARG A 110 -12.64 -0.41 1.67
N PRO A 111 -11.88 -0.99 0.72
CA PRO A 111 -12.44 -1.39 -0.56
C PRO A 111 -13.58 -2.39 -0.32
N LEU A 112 -14.50 -2.51 -1.26
CA LEU A 112 -15.54 -3.53 -1.20
C LEU A 112 -14.88 -4.92 -1.13
N HIS A 113 -15.45 -5.85 -0.36
CA HIS A 113 -15.01 -7.24 -0.33
C HIS A 113 -15.03 -7.82 -1.75
N THR A 114 -16.00 -7.44 -2.57
CA THR A 114 -16.09 -7.81 -3.99
C THR A 114 -14.91 -7.28 -4.81
N ASP A 115 -14.44 -6.05 -4.57
CA ASP A 115 -13.21 -5.51 -5.20
C ASP A 115 -11.96 -6.27 -4.74
N MET A 116 -11.91 -6.67 -3.46
CA MET A 116 -10.82 -7.49 -2.94
C MET A 116 -10.84 -8.91 -3.54
N VAL A 117 -12.01 -9.51 -3.75
CA VAL A 117 -12.16 -10.80 -4.46
C VAL A 117 -11.66 -10.66 -5.90
N ALA A 118 -12.09 -9.63 -6.64
CA ALA A 118 -11.61 -9.36 -7.99
C ALA A 118 -10.08 -9.19 -8.04
N SER A 119 -9.51 -8.48 -7.06
CA SER A 119 -8.06 -8.32 -6.92
C SER A 119 -7.33 -9.64 -6.70
N MET A 120 -7.89 -10.54 -5.87
CA MET A 120 -7.35 -11.89 -5.68
C MET A 120 -7.49 -12.75 -6.92
N MET A 121 -8.60 -12.61 -7.66
CA MET A 121 -8.79 -13.31 -8.93
C MET A 121 -7.71 -12.95 -9.93
N LEU A 122 -7.38 -11.66 -10.05
CA LEU A 122 -6.30 -11.17 -10.90
C LEU A 122 -4.92 -11.67 -10.43
N LEU A 123 -4.61 -11.48 -9.14
CA LEU A 123 -3.32 -11.84 -8.56
C LEU A 123 -3.02 -13.34 -8.71
N LEU A 124 -4.05 -14.16 -8.51
CA LEU A 124 -3.97 -15.61 -8.58
C LEU A 124 -4.68 -16.12 -9.83
N GLY A 125 -4.67 -15.37 -10.94
CA GLY A 125 -5.40 -15.70 -12.17
C GLY A 125 -4.58 -16.32 -13.29
N SER A 126 -3.26 -16.07 -13.32
CA SER A 126 -2.34 -16.56 -14.36
C SER A 126 -1.50 -17.76 -13.92
N ALA A 127 -1.21 -18.73 -14.82
CA ALA A 127 -0.23 -19.81 -14.59
C ALA A 127 1.19 -19.26 -14.56
N GLU A 128 1.46 -18.28 -15.41
CA GLU A 128 2.72 -17.58 -15.46
C GLU A 128 2.67 -16.44 -14.46
N PHE A 129 3.17 -16.68 -13.25
CA PHE A 129 3.59 -15.61 -12.36
C PHE A 129 5.10 -15.49 -12.47
N ASN A 130 5.61 -14.27 -12.52
CA ASN A 130 7.04 -14.05 -12.46
C ASN A 130 7.53 -14.41 -11.03
N PRO A 131 8.37 -15.46 -10.84
CA PRO A 131 8.85 -15.85 -9.52
C PRO A 131 9.71 -14.77 -8.85
N VAL A 132 10.32 -13.86 -9.63
CA VAL A 132 11.02 -12.67 -9.12
C VAL A 132 10.03 -11.68 -8.46
N ALA A 133 8.78 -11.68 -8.89
CA ALA A 133 7.74 -10.77 -8.41
C ALA A 133 7.04 -11.27 -7.14
N VAL A 134 7.31 -12.49 -6.67
CA VAL A 134 6.74 -13.01 -5.41
C VAL A 134 7.27 -12.18 -4.23
N PRO A 135 6.41 -11.45 -3.50
CA PRO A 135 6.82 -10.67 -2.35
C PRO A 135 7.51 -11.55 -1.30
N LYS A 136 8.58 -11.06 -0.67
CA LYS A 136 9.30 -11.79 0.39
C LYS A 136 8.36 -12.26 1.51
N THR A 137 7.31 -11.51 1.79
CA THR A 137 6.28 -11.83 2.79
C THR A 137 5.46 -13.06 2.45
N LEU A 138 5.33 -13.45 1.17
CA LEU A 138 4.62 -14.66 0.77
C LEU A 138 5.52 -15.89 0.69
N ARG A 139 6.84 -15.73 0.86
CA ARG A 139 7.77 -16.89 0.83
C ARG A 139 7.56 -17.84 2.00
N THR A 140 7.01 -17.37 3.12
CA THR A 140 6.79 -18.17 4.33
C THR A 140 5.66 -19.20 4.19
N ILE A 141 4.80 -19.07 3.20
CA ILE A 141 3.67 -19.98 2.94
C ILE A 141 3.94 -20.94 1.77
N LEU A 142 5.13 -20.88 1.16
CA LEU A 142 5.54 -21.75 0.07
C LEU A 142 6.15 -23.05 0.61
N THR A 143 5.93 -24.17 -0.09
CA THR A 143 6.64 -25.43 0.18
C THR A 143 8.13 -25.32 -0.17
N ARG A 144 8.93 -26.30 0.29
CA ARG A 144 10.37 -26.32 0.01
C ARG A 144 10.68 -26.39 -1.48
N GLU A 145 9.89 -27.17 -2.22
CA GLU A 145 10.01 -27.34 -3.66
C GLU A 145 9.71 -26.02 -4.39
N GLN A 146 8.67 -25.30 -3.96
CA GLN A 146 8.34 -23.98 -4.52
C GLN A 146 9.41 -22.93 -4.20
N MET A 147 9.95 -22.94 -2.98
CA MET A 147 11.05 -22.03 -2.63
C MET A 147 12.31 -22.28 -3.46
N ALA A 148 12.59 -23.54 -3.82
CA ALA A 148 13.73 -23.91 -4.66
C ALA A 148 13.61 -23.38 -6.10
N LEU A 149 12.40 -23.09 -6.57
CA LEU A 149 12.13 -22.49 -7.89
C LEU A 149 12.27 -20.96 -7.90
N LEU A 150 12.42 -20.33 -6.73
CA LEU A 150 12.58 -18.87 -6.66
C LEU A 150 14.02 -18.45 -6.96
N PRO A 151 14.22 -17.32 -7.66
CA PRO A 151 15.55 -16.75 -7.80
C PRO A 151 16.14 -16.41 -6.41
N PRO A 152 17.48 -16.52 -6.25
CA PRO A 152 18.14 -16.16 -5.01
C PRO A 152 17.71 -14.76 -4.59
N SER A 153 17.41 -14.58 -3.30
CA SER A 153 17.06 -13.26 -2.80
C SER A 153 18.22 -12.32 -3.08
N PRO A 154 17.98 -11.10 -3.62
CA PRO A 154 19.03 -10.10 -3.69
C PRO A 154 19.60 -9.90 -2.27
N PRO A 155 20.92 -9.67 -2.16
CA PRO A 155 21.58 -9.52 -0.87
C PRO A 155 20.81 -8.49 -0.04
N PRO A 156 20.68 -8.72 1.28
CA PRO A 156 20.09 -7.71 2.16
C PRO A 156 20.74 -6.36 1.86
N ARG A 157 19.93 -5.32 1.66
CA ARG A 157 20.49 -3.97 1.57
C ARG A 157 21.33 -3.76 2.82
N GLU A 158 22.62 -3.50 2.64
CA GLU A 158 23.54 -3.25 3.74
C GLU A 158 22.91 -2.24 4.69
N ARG A 159 22.93 -2.54 6.00
CA ARG A 159 22.37 -1.63 7.00
C ARG A 159 23.06 -0.28 6.84
N PHE A 160 22.26 0.79 6.85
CA PHE A 160 22.83 2.13 6.87
C PHE A 160 23.60 2.28 8.19
N ILE A 161 24.87 2.62 8.10
CA ILE A 161 25.69 2.98 9.25
C ILE A 161 25.64 4.51 9.36
N PRO A 162 25.11 5.06 10.47
CA PRO A 162 25.14 6.50 10.74
C PRO A 162 26.54 7.09 10.54
N GLY A 163 26.62 8.23 9.87
CA GLY A 163 27.88 8.92 9.59
C GLY A 163 28.75 8.29 8.50
N GLN A 164 28.32 7.21 7.84
CA GLN A 164 29.08 6.67 6.71
C GLN A 164 28.92 7.58 5.48
N PRO A 165 30.01 8.15 4.95
CA PRO A 165 29.95 9.05 3.80
C PRO A 165 29.40 8.33 2.58
N SER A 166 28.73 9.08 1.68
CA SER A 166 28.19 8.47 0.47
C SER A 166 29.31 7.83 -0.37
N THR A 167 29.05 6.64 -0.90
CA THR A 167 30.01 5.87 -1.72
C THR A 167 30.07 6.35 -3.16
N SER A 168 29.36 7.44 -3.51
CA SER A 168 29.28 7.97 -4.87
C SER A 168 30.51 8.75 -5.32
N GLY A 169 31.41 9.09 -4.40
CA GLY A 169 32.57 9.95 -4.69
C GLY A 169 32.21 11.40 -5.00
N ARG A 170 30.93 11.80 -4.83
CA ARG A 170 30.49 13.18 -5.03
C ARG A 170 30.99 14.09 -3.92
N GLU A 171 31.23 15.33 -4.29
CA GLU A 171 31.44 16.41 -3.35
C GLU A 171 30.09 16.87 -2.79
N PHE A 172 30.02 17.01 -1.46
CA PHE A 172 28.81 17.48 -0.77
C PHE A 172 29.12 18.76 0.01
N ILE A 173 28.10 19.62 0.15
CA ILE A 173 28.17 20.78 1.02
C ILE A 173 28.28 20.27 2.47
N PRO A 174 29.21 20.79 3.29
CA PRO A 174 29.33 20.39 4.68
C PRO A 174 28.01 20.53 5.44
N GLU A 175 27.63 19.50 6.19
CA GLU A 175 26.36 19.46 6.92
C GLU A 175 26.18 20.67 7.85
N SER A 176 27.24 21.09 8.54
CA SER A 176 27.22 22.27 9.43
C SER A 176 26.78 23.55 8.71
N ARG A 177 27.14 23.70 7.42
CA ARG A 177 26.75 24.82 6.58
C ARG A 177 25.29 24.73 6.18
N ILE A 178 24.81 23.54 5.83
CA ILE A 178 23.39 23.26 5.56
C ILE A 178 22.53 23.59 6.79
N LEU A 179 22.89 23.05 7.96
CA LEU A 179 22.20 23.32 9.22
C LEU A 179 22.32 24.80 9.64
N GLY A 180 23.40 25.48 9.25
CA GLY A 180 23.56 26.93 9.40
C GLY A 180 22.51 27.70 8.59
N PHE A 181 22.41 27.42 7.29
CA PHE A 181 21.42 28.05 6.41
C PHE A 181 19.98 27.80 6.87
N ILE A 182 19.67 26.57 7.29
CA ILE A 182 18.37 26.17 7.82
C ILE A 182 18.03 26.98 9.08
N ARG A 183 18.97 27.11 10.03
CA ARG A 183 18.77 27.87 11.27
C ARG A 183 18.58 29.37 11.04
N GLN A 184 19.30 29.94 10.07
CA GLN A 184 19.22 31.37 9.75
C GLN A 184 17.93 31.76 9.01
N ASN A 185 17.26 30.80 8.38
CA ASN A 185 16.07 31.04 7.54
C ASN A 185 14.88 30.19 8.01
N PRO A 186 14.39 30.36 9.26
CA PRO A 186 13.26 29.60 9.76
C PRO A 186 12.00 29.88 8.92
N ASN A 187 11.09 28.90 8.83
CA ASN A 187 9.81 28.99 8.10
C ASN A 187 9.89 29.34 6.60
N THR A 188 11.09 29.33 6.01
CA THR A 188 11.33 29.75 4.64
C THR A 188 11.17 28.57 3.67
N ILE A 189 10.67 28.86 2.47
CA ILE A 189 10.64 27.90 1.36
C ILE A 189 12.01 27.94 0.68
N PHE A 190 12.58 26.78 0.42
CA PHE A 190 13.90 26.63 -0.17
C PHE A 190 13.93 25.51 -1.19
N SER A 191 14.90 25.58 -2.10
CA SER A 191 15.20 24.48 -3.02
C SER A 191 16.43 23.72 -2.54
N ILE A 192 16.41 22.40 -2.68
CA ILE A 192 17.51 21.53 -2.27
C ILE A 192 17.69 20.40 -3.26
N GLN A 193 18.95 20.08 -3.56
CA GLN A 193 19.36 18.88 -4.27
C GLN A 193 20.22 18.04 -3.34
N PHE A 194 19.86 16.77 -3.18
CA PHE A 194 20.62 15.84 -2.35
C PHE A 194 20.63 14.44 -2.95
N GLU A 195 21.63 13.66 -2.59
CA GLU A 195 21.76 12.28 -3.02
C GLU A 195 20.90 11.35 -2.15
N LYS A 196 20.07 10.53 -2.79
CA LYS A 196 19.35 9.45 -2.11
C LYS A 196 20.27 8.27 -1.83
N ARG A 197 19.86 7.38 -0.93
CA ARG A 197 20.56 6.12 -0.63
C ARG A 197 20.91 5.25 -1.86
N ASN A 198 20.15 5.34 -2.95
CA ASN A 198 20.43 4.59 -4.17
C ASN A 198 21.41 5.32 -5.13
N GLY A 199 22.10 6.37 -4.67
CA GLY A 199 23.08 7.12 -5.46
C GLY A 199 22.50 8.15 -6.44
N THR A 200 21.18 8.20 -6.60
CA THR A 200 20.52 9.15 -7.51
C THR A 200 20.18 10.46 -6.82
N LEU A 201 20.37 11.59 -7.51
CA LEU A 201 20.04 12.93 -7.02
C LEU A 201 18.52 13.15 -6.98
N ARG A 202 18.07 13.94 -6.00
CA ARG A 202 16.70 14.42 -5.90
C ARG A 202 16.71 15.93 -5.72
N ASN A 203 16.03 16.62 -6.62
CA ASN A 203 15.65 18.02 -6.45
C ASN A 203 14.32 18.09 -5.68
N MET A 204 14.22 19.01 -4.73
CA MET A 204 13.02 19.22 -3.92
C MET A 204 12.83 20.70 -3.62
N ILE A 205 11.58 21.16 -3.63
CA ILE A 205 11.19 22.43 -3.02
C ILE A 205 10.61 22.11 -1.64
N ALA A 206 11.28 22.58 -0.60
CA ALA A 206 10.99 22.23 0.78
C ALA A 206 10.67 23.47 1.62
N ARG A 207 9.97 23.29 2.73
CA ARG A 207 9.72 24.32 3.73
C ARG A 207 10.04 23.82 5.14
N LEU A 208 10.71 24.66 5.93
CA LEU A 208 11.01 24.42 7.35
C LEU A 208 9.87 24.91 8.25
N GLY A 209 9.84 24.45 9.51
CA GLY A 209 9.01 25.03 10.57
C GLY A 209 7.48 24.95 10.37
N VAL A 210 6.99 24.10 9.47
CA VAL A 210 5.53 23.89 9.28
C VAL A 210 4.88 23.24 10.52
N TRP A 211 5.67 22.71 11.46
CA TRP A 211 5.20 22.20 12.75
C TRP A 211 6.14 22.56 13.90
N LYS A 212 5.54 22.95 15.04
CA LYS A 212 6.20 23.14 16.34
C LYS A 212 5.74 22.02 17.28
N GLY A 213 6.67 21.38 17.97
CA GLY A 213 6.36 20.34 18.96
C GLY A 213 5.66 20.89 20.20
N GLN A 214 5.29 19.99 21.11
CA GLN A 214 4.77 20.35 22.44
C GLN A 214 5.90 21.02 23.24
N GLY A 215 5.94 22.36 23.22
CA GLY A 215 7.07 23.16 23.73
C GLY A 215 7.50 24.31 22.82
N GLY A 216 7.06 24.34 21.56
CA GLY A 216 7.35 25.45 20.63
C GLY A 216 8.61 25.29 19.79
N ASP A 217 9.44 24.29 20.06
CA ASP A 217 10.64 23.96 19.29
C ASP A 217 10.33 23.19 18.01
N GLU A 218 11.16 23.39 16.97
CA GLU A 218 11.10 22.58 15.76
C GLU A 218 11.40 21.11 16.09
N SER A 219 10.43 20.24 15.81
CA SER A 219 10.63 18.80 15.96
C SER A 219 10.99 18.17 14.63
N ASN A 220 11.97 17.26 14.66
CA ASN A 220 12.30 16.41 13.52
C ASN A 220 11.38 15.17 13.43
N SER A 221 10.39 15.05 14.31
CA SER A 221 9.38 14.00 14.26
C SER A 221 8.14 14.45 13.48
N ARG A 222 7.59 13.56 12.64
CA ARG A 222 6.35 13.84 11.91
C ARG A 222 5.17 13.92 12.89
N PRO A 223 4.20 14.82 12.69
CA PRO A 223 3.00 14.88 13.54
C PRO A 223 2.19 13.58 13.45
N GLY A 224 1.87 12.99 14.59
CA GLY A 224 1.04 11.79 14.72
C GLY A 224 1.74 10.45 14.40
N ALA A 225 3.03 10.45 14.06
CA ALA A 225 3.80 9.22 13.87
C ALA A 225 4.66 8.95 15.12
N VAL A 226 4.46 7.78 15.75
CA VAL A 226 5.48 7.21 16.62
C VAL A 226 6.66 6.84 15.73
N VAL A 227 7.63 7.74 15.60
CA VAL A 227 8.85 7.45 14.86
C VAL A 227 9.67 6.52 15.74
N SER A 228 10.02 5.33 15.25
CA SER A 228 10.77 4.33 16.02
C SER A 228 12.25 4.70 16.25
N TYR A 229 12.68 5.85 15.71
CA TYR A 229 14.03 6.40 15.79
C TYR A 229 14.01 7.93 15.64
N ASP A 230 15.04 8.62 16.12
CA ASP A 230 15.24 10.05 15.87
C ASP A 230 15.93 10.24 14.50
N PRO A 231 15.32 10.96 13.53
CA PRO A 231 15.96 11.24 12.24
C PRO A 231 17.32 11.93 12.33
N SER A 232 17.55 12.75 13.37
CA SER A 232 18.83 13.44 13.55
C SER A 232 20.00 12.51 13.80
N ASP A 233 19.76 11.33 14.38
CA ASP A 233 20.80 10.29 14.55
C ASP A 233 21.33 9.76 13.20
N TYR A 234 20.65 10.08 12.09
CA TYR A 234 20.93 9.60 10.75
C TYR A 234 21.25 10.73 9.76
N ASN A 235 21.59 11.93 10.26
CA ASN A 235 21.78 13.14 9.45
C ASN A 235 20.55 13.42 8.56
N LEU A 236 19.36 13.20 9.11
CA LEU A 236 18.11 13.48 8.44
C LEU A 236 17.41 14.66 9.09
N LYS A 237 16.98 15.61 8.27
CA LYS A 237 16.10 16.71 8.70
C LYS A 237 14.72 16.52 8.08
N THR A 238 13.68 16.57 8.91
CA THR A 238 12.30 16.56 8.42
C THR A 238 11.92 17.93 7.87
N VAL A 239 11.33 17.93 6.69
CA VAL A 239 10.89 19.12 5.95
C VAL A 239 9.51 18.84 5.34
N PHE A 240 8.79 19.90 4.99
CA PHE A 240 7.57 19.76 4.20
C PHE A 240 7.90 19.92 2.71
N ASP A 241 7.71 18.85 1.94
CA ASP A 241 7.89 18.86 0.48
C ASP A 241 6.69 19.58 -0.17
N MET A 242 6.96 20.77 -0.70
CA MET A 242 5.94 21.66 -1.26
C MET A 242 5.35 21.12 -2.57
N GLN A 243 6.10 20.30 -3.31
CA GLN A 243 5.68 19.81 -4.64
C GLN A 243 4.59 18.76 -4.52
N ILE A 244 4.70 17.87 -3.52
CA ILE A 244 3.74 16.78 -3.29
C ILE A 244 2.90 16.98 -2.01
N ARG A 245 3.11 18.09 -1.29
CA ARG A 245 2.40 18.46 -0.06
C ARG A 245 2.48 17.41 1.05
N GLN A 246 3.67 16.86 1.30
CA GLN A 246 3.89 15.81 2.32
C GLN A 246 5.18 16.03 3.11
N TYR A 247 5.20 15.59 4.36
CA TYR A 247 6.42 15.57 5.17
C TYR A 247 7.41 14.52 4.67
N ARG A 248 8.66 14.92 4.49
CA ARG A 248 9.77 14.07 4.03
C ARG A 248 11.04 14.37 4.81
N ASN A 249 12.01 13.47 4.69
CA ASN A 249 13.34 13.67 5.24
C ASN A 249 14.30 14.02 4.11
N ILE A 250 15.17 15.00 4.35
CA ILE A 250 16.34 15.32 3.54
C ILE A 250 17.59 14.78 4.25
N ALA A 251 18.55 14.29 3.48
CA ALA A 251 19.85 13.85 3.99
C ALA A 251 20.80 15.06 4.03
N THR A 252 21.05 15.61 5.21
CA THR A 252 21.81 16.85 5.40
C THR A 252 23.30 16.68 5.16
N ASP A 253 23.79 15.44 5.20
CA ASP A 253 25.17 15.03 4.90
C ASP A 253 25.45 14.84 3.40
N ARG A 254 24.41 14.84 2.55
CA ARG A 254 24.51 14.46 1.12
C ARG A 254 23.92 15.52 0.18
N VAL A 255 23.99 16.78 0.59
CA VAL A 255 23.45 17.91 -0.18
C VAL A 255 24.48 18.38 -1.20
N THR A 256 24.10 18.43 -2.47
CA THR A 256 24.96 18.95 -3.55
C THR A 256 24.64 20.41 -3.88
N LYS A 257 23.40 20.86 -3.63
CA LYS A 257 22.95 22.23 -3.84
C LYS A 257 21.82 22.62 -2.88
N ILE A 258 21.85 23.85 -2.38
CA ILE A 258 20.75 24.45 -1.61
C ILE A 258 20.57 25.91 -2.02
N ALA A 259 19.32 26.36 -2.14
CA ALA A 259 19.01 27.78 -2.28
C ALA A 259 17.89 28.19 -1.32
N ILE A 260 18.21 29.08 -0.38
CA ILE A 260 17.36 29.50 0.73
C ILE A 260 17.66 30.95 1.10
N GLY A 261 16.63 31.74 1.41
CA GLY A 261 16.82 33.14 1.85
C GLY A 261 17.51 34.05 0.82
N GLY A 262 17.39 33.73 -0.47
CA GLY A 262 18.10 34.45 -1.55
C GLY A 262 19.58 34.07 -1.71
N GLN A 263 20.12 33.19 -0.87
CA GLN A 263 21.46 32.64 -1.00
C GLN A 263 21.40 31.29 -1.71
N THR A 264 22.41 31.00 -2.54
CA THR A 264 22.59 29.69 -3.19
C THR A 264 23.98 29.18 -2.91
N ASP A 265 24.09 27.92 -2.52
CA ASP A 265 25.34 27.20 -2.34
C ASP A 265 25.28 25.89 -3.13
N SER A 266 26.37 25.52 -3.78
CA SER A 266 26.46 24.36 -4.65
C SER A 266 27.88 23.85 -4.79
N THR A 267 28.02 22.54 -4.90
CA THR A 267 29.28 21.85 -5.24
C THR A 267 29.41 21.62 -6.74
N ALA A 268 30.59 21.21 -7.20
CA ALA A 268 30.79 20.78 -8.59
C ALA A 268 29.91 19.57 -8.97
N SER A 269 29.49 18.78 -7.97
CA SER A 269 28.65 17.58 -8.14
C SER A 269 27.15 17.87 -8.25
N ALA A 270 26.75 19.14 -8.36
CA ALA A 270 25.35 19.56 -8.49
C ALA A 270 24.78 19.47 -9.93
N GLN A 271 25.62 19.07 -10.90
CA GLN A 271 25.27 18.89 -12.31
C GLN A 271 24.67 17.51 -12.59
#